data_AF-A0A940T5X3-F1
#
_entry.id   AF-A0A940T5X3-F1
#
_cell.length_a   1.000
_cell.length_b   1.000
_cell.length_c   1.000
_cell.angle_alpha   90.00
_cell.angle_beta   90.00
_cell.angle_gamma   90.00
#
_symmetry.space_group_name_H-M   'P 1'
#
loop_
_entity.id
_entity.type
_entity.pdbx_description
1 polymer ?
#
loop_
_entity_poly.entity_id
_entity_poly.type
_entity_poly.pdbx_seq_one_letter_code
_entity_poly.pdbx_strand_id
1 'polypeptide(L)'
;MFSNFIEALRFPFRKDKKLRSELKKILGFYPGNIDHYRLALSHKSAVRRASNGKRINNERLEFLGDAILDAIVGDIVYEHFPGKPEGFLTNTRSKLVKRETLGKLAKETGLDKLIITGSQHTAHNSYMGGNAFEALVGAIYLDKGYYACMRFMKKRILKQMINIDKVAKKETNFKSKLLEWSQKNRIQMKFNLIEQKTDTDSSPMFKYEVVLEDTIKGATGSGYSKKEAQQAAAKGTLQMLRRDVKMLDSVFAAKTGRTKMEEEPVMSLPEVNDGKDEEQPVKDEASKTTAEEPAKEKREQRKPRREERKAKDEEQETKGDEEKKDDEFDLSDIRMKRLSHEDIIAAAEEAAWNEG
;
A
#
# COMPACT_ATOMS: atom_id res chain seq x y z
N MET A 1 -8.64 20.93 -29.50
CA MET A 1 -8.39 22.16 -28.70
C MET A 1 -9.61 23.07 -28.62
N PHE A 2 -10.39 23.26 -29.70
CA PHE A 2 -11.56 24.15 -29.75
C PHE A 2 -12.55 24.09 -28.57
N SER A 3 -12.90 22.89 -28.05
CA SER A 3 -13.84 22.77 -26.90
C SER A 3 -13.39 23.59 -25.67
N ASN A 4 -12.09 23.58 -25.34
CA ASN A 4 -11.56 24.34 -24.20
C ASN A 4 -11.69 25.86 -24.40
N PHE A 5 -11.69 26.35 -25.65
CA PHE A 5 -11.76 27.77 -25.98
C PHE A 5 -13.21 28.27 -25.90
N ILE A 6 -14.16 27.51 -26.46
CA ILE A 6 -15.60 27.80 -26.34
C ILE A 6 -16.07 27.68 -24.88
N GLU A 7 -15.59 26.68 -24.15
CA GLU A 7 -15.81 26.56 -22.70
C GLU A 7 -15.24 27.77 -21.94
N ALA A 8 -14.02 28.22 -22.25
CA ALA A 8 -13.40 29.38 -21.59
C ALA A 8 -14.19 30.69 -21.79
N LEU A 9 -14.73 30.95 -22.99
CA LEU A 9 -15.56 32.14 -23.24
C LEU A 9 -16.94 32.07 -22.55
N ARG A 10 -17.53 30.88 -22.39
CA ARG A 10 -18.93 30.74 -21.92
C ARG A 10 -19.08 30.74 -20.39
N PHE A 11 -18.01 30.46 -19.63
CA PHE A 11 -18.10 30.28 -18.18
C PHE A 11 -17.97 31.50 -17.23
N PRO A 12 -17.61 32.74 -17.62
CA PRO A 12 -17.48 33.84 -16.64
C PRO A 12 -18.82 34.32 -16.02
N PHE A 13 -19.97 33.88 -16.55
CA PHE A 13 -21.33 34.31 -16.17
C PHE A 13 -22.13 33.33 -15.29
N ARG A 14 -21.53 32.26 -14.73
CA ARG A 14 -22.24 31.30 -13.84
C ARG A 14 -21.86 31.45 -12.36
N LYS A 15 -22.83 31.20 -11.46
CA LYS A 15 -22.72 31.34 -9.99
C LYS A 15 -21.52 30.60 -9.35
N ASP A 16 -20.97 29.58 -10.00
CA ASP A 16 -19.85 28.75 -9.49
C ASP A 16 -18.44 29.20 -9.93
N LYS A 17 -18.25 30.47 -10.33
CA LYS A 17 -16.98 30.99 -10.89
C LYS A 17 -15.74 30.65 -10.03
N LYS A 18 -15.84 30.76 -8.70
CA LYS A 18 -14.73 30.45 -7.77
C LYS A 18 -14.34 28.98 -7.81
N LEU A 19 -15.29 28.06 -7.62
CA LEU A 19 -15.05 26.61 -7.63
C LEU A 19 -14.50 26.14 -8.98
N ARG A 20 -15.05 26.65 -10.10
CA ARG A 20 -14.56 26.38 -11.46
C ARG A 20 -13.10 26.83 -11.66
N SER A 21 -12.69 27.94 -11.04
CA SER A 21 -11.32 28.44 -11.10
C SER A 21 -10.34 27.55 -10.33
N GLU A 22 -10.66 27.18 -9.09
CA GLU A 22 -9.81 26.30 -8.28
C GLU A 22 -9.69 24.89 -8.90
N LEU A 23 -10.81 24.31 -9.36
CA LEU A 23 -10.79 23.05 -10.10
C LEU A 23 -9.96 23.15 -11.39
N LYS A 24 -9.96 24.28 -12.10
CA LYS A 24 -9.10 24.46 -13.29
C LYS A 24 -7.61 24.40 -12.94
N LYS A 25 -7.19 24.91 -11.77
CA LYS A 25 -5.79 24.82 -11.32
C LYS A 25 -5.37 23.36 -11.11
N ILE A 26 -6.22 22.58 -10.42
CA ILE A 26 -6.01 21.15 -10.13
C ILE A 26 -6.04 20.31 -11.42
N LEU A 27 -7.13 20.41 -12.19
CA LEU A 27 -7.39 19.57 -13.36
C LEU A 27 -6.56 19.96 -14.59
N GLY A 28 -6.19 21.24 -14.70
CA GLY A 28 -5.59 21.82 -15.91
C GLY A 28 -6.59 22.11 -17.04
N PHE A 29 -7.87 21.86 -16.86
CA PHE A 29 -8.96 22.15 -17.81
C PHE A 29 -10.22 22.64 -17.08
N TYR A 30 -11.17 23.23 -17.81
CA TYR A 30 -12.43 23.66 -17.21
C TYR A 30 -13.40 22.47 -17.06
N PRO A 31 -14.04 22.28 -15.90
CA PRO A 31 -15.10 21.29 -15.74
C PRO A 31 -16.33 21.71 -16.56
N GLY A 32 -16.96 20.77 -17.27
CA GLY A 32 -18.20 20.98 -18.01
C GLY A 32 -19.38 21.08 -17.05
N ASN A 33 -19.87 19.93 -16.60
CA ASN A 33 -20.88 19.77 -15.57
C ASN A 33 -20.25 19.85 -14.16
N ILE A 34 -20.44 21.00 -13.51
CA ILE A 34 -19.88 21.29 -12.18
C ILE A 34 -20.48 20.42 -11.06
N ASP A 35 -21.65 19.83 -11.28
CA ASP A 35 -22.38 19.11 -10.23
C ASP A 35 -21.70 17.78 -9.88
N HIS A 36 -21.06 17.11 -10.84
CA HIS A 36 -20.23 15.92 -10.57
C HIS A 36 -19.04 16.26 -9.66
N TYR A 37 -18.36 17.38 -9.91
CA TYR A 37 -17.24 17.84 -9.08
C TYR A 37 -17.69 18.30 -7.69
N ARG A 38 -18.85 18.99 -7.60
CA ARG A 38 -19.42 19.37 -6.30
C ARG A 38 -19.84 18.13 -5.49
N LEU A 39 -20.29 17.07 -6.16
CA LEU A 39 -20.57 15.78 -5.53
C LEU A 39 -19.29 15.10 -5.04
N ALA A 40 -18.22 15.04 -5.85
CA ALA A 40 -16.94 14.44 -5.47
C ALA A 40 -16.33 15.07 -4.20
N LEU A 41 -16.44 16.39 -4.06
CA LEU A 41 -15.99 17.15 -2.90
C LEU A 41 -16.90 17.03 -1.67
N SER A 42 -18.09 16.41 -1.79
CA SER A 42 -19.04 16.25 -0.68
C SER A 42 -18.79 14.96 0.09
N HIS A 43 -17.95 15.02 1.13
CA HIS A 43 -17.66 13.88 2.00
C HIS A 43 -18.93 13.38 2.72
N LYS A 44 -18.98 12.10 3.10
CA LYS A 44 -20.14 11.47 3.79
C LYS A 44 -20.58 12.13 5.10
N SER A 45 -19.74 12.95 5.74
CA SER A 45 -20.11 13.76 6.91
C SER A 45 -20.85 15.06 6.57
N ALA A 46 -20.91 15.46 5.30
CA ALA A 46 -21.66 16.63 4.86
C ALA A 46 -23.17 16.44 5.09
N VAL A 47 -23.82 17.45 5.66
CA VAL A 47 -25.24 17.39 6.09
C VAL A 47 -26.22 17.49 4.91
N ARG A 48 -25.74 17.40 3.66
CA ARG A 48 -26.53 17.68 2.45
C ARG A 48 -27.48 16.52 2.13
N ARG A 49 -28.76 16.84 2.00
CA ARG A 49 -29.80 15.91 1.54
C ARG A 49 -30.36 16.35 0.19
N ALA A 50 -30.76 15.40 -0.63
CA ALA A 50 -31.52 15.63 -1.84
C ALA A 50 -32.97 16.00 -1.52
N SER A 51 -33.71 16.49 -2.52
CA SER A 51 -35.15 16.80 -2.40
C SER A 51 -36.00 15.60 -1.95
N ASN A 52 -35.55 14.37 -2.25
CA ASN A 52 -36.18 13.12 -1.81
C ASN A 52 -35.69 12.62 -0.43
N GLY A 53 -35.00 13.46 0.35
CA GLY A 53 -34.51 13.15 1.69
C GLY A 53 -33.27 12.26 1.76
N LYS A 54 -32.84 11.63 0.65
CA LYS A 54 -31.62 10.80 0.61
C LYS A 54 -30.37 11.65 0.86
N ARG A 55 -29.37 11.09 1.57
CA ARG A 55 -28.07 11.75 1.76
C ARG A 55 -27.35 11.85 0.41
N ILE A 56 -26.71 13.00 0.16
CA ILE A 56 -25.84 13.20 -1.00
C ILE A 56 -24.41 13.08 -0.50
N ASN A 57 -23.71 12.00 -0.87
CA ASN A 57 -22.31 11.76 -0.55
C ASN A 57 -21.51 11.31 -1.78
N ASN A 58 -20.19 11.36 -1.66
CA ASN A 58 -19.25 11.01 -2.72
C ASN A 58 -18.97 9.50 -2.86
N GLU A 59 -19.46 8.64 -1.97
CA GLU A 59 -19.13 7.19 -1.92
C GLU A 59 -19.39 6.44 -3.25
N ARG A 60 -20.43 6.81 -4.00
CA ARG A 60 -20.68 6.21 -5.34
C ARG A 60 -19.72 6.72 -6.43
N LEU A 61 -19.20 7.95 -6.29
CA LEU A 61 -18.15 8.47 -7.16
C LEU A 61 -16.77 7.93 -6.79
N GLU A 62 -16.51 7.71 -5.50
CA GLU A 62 -15.33 7.02 -4.97
C GLU A 62 -15.22 5.63 -5.60
N PHE A 63 -16.25 4.80 -5.46
CA PHE A 63 -16.32 3.46 -6.08
C PHE A 63 -16.06 3.45 -7.59
N LEU A 64 -16.70 4.35 -8.35
CA LEU A 64 -16.48 4.46 -9.80
C LEU A 64 -15.07 4.98 -10.12
N GLY A 65 -14.60 5.94 -9.34
CA GLY A 65 -13.31 6.59 -9.51
C GLY A 65 -12.14 5.65 -9.24
N ASP A 66 -12.24 4.80 -8.22
CA ASP A 66 -11.28 3.74 -7.88
C ASP A 66 -11.07 2.78 -9.05
N ALA A 67 -12.15 2.18 -9.58
CA ALA A 67 -12.08 1.28 -10.73
C ALA A 67 -11.49 1.93 -12.00
N ILE A 68 -11.82 3.20 -12.26
CA ILE A 68 -11.27 3.96 -13.38
C ILE A 68 -9.80 4.33 -13.14
N LEU A 69 -9.42 4.67 -11.91
CA LEU A 69 -8.05 4.99 -11.52
C LEU A 69 -7.15 3.75 -11.65
N ASP A 70 -7.60 2.58 -11.19
CA ASP A 70 -6.89 1.31 -11.31
C ASP A 70 -6.64 0.92 -12.77
N ALA A 71 -7.64 1.10 -13.65
CA ALA A 71 -7.50 0.86 -15.07
C ALA A 71 -6.50 1.82 -15.74
N ILE A 72 -6.51 3.11 -15.34
CA ILE A 72 -5.59 4.13 -15.89
C ILE A 72 -4.16 3.91 -15.40
N VAL A 73 -3.97 3.61 -14.11
CA VAL A 73 -2.64 3.35 -13.56
C VAL A 73 -2.09 2.02 -14.07
N GLY A 74 -2.95 1.01 -14.27
CA GLY A 74 -2.58 -0.24 -14.95
C GLY A 74 -1.99 -0.02 -16.34
N ASP A 75 -2.69 0.73 -17.20
CA ASP A 75 -2.22 1.12 -18.55
C ASP A 75 -0.86 1.83 -18.48
N ILE A 76 -0.72 2.82 -17.59
CA ILE A 76 0.53 3.59 -17.47
C ILE A 76 1.71 2.73 -16.99
N VAL A 77 1.49 1.87 -16.00
CA VAL A 77 2.53 1.00 -15.44
C VAL A 77 2.94 -0.08 -16.45
N TYR A 78 1.99 -0.57 -17.26
CA TYR A 78 2.26 -1.51 -18.36
C TYR A 78 3.11 -0.87 -19.47
N GLU A 79 2.74 0.32 -19.96
CA GLU A 79 3.52 1.05 -20.96
C GLU A 79 4.92 1.45 -20.47
N HIS A 80 5.06 1.87 -19.20
CA HIS A 80 6.32 2.42 -18.65
C HIS A 80 7.35 1.33 -18.31
N PHE A 81 6.93 0.08 -18.05
CA PHE A 81 7.82 -1.01 -17.66
C PHE A 81 7.75 -2.24 -18.60
N PRO A 82 8.15 -2.10 -19.87
CA PRO A 82 8.19 -3.23 -20.80
C PRO A 82 9.09 -4.36 -20.26
N GLY A 83 8.60 -5.60 -20.36
CA GLY A 83 9.34 -6.80 -19.94
C GLY A 83 9.42 -7.06 -18.43
N LYS A 84 8.72 -6.29 -17.58
CA LYS A 84 8.57 -6.64 -16.15
C LYS A 84 7.43 -7.63 -15.92
N PRO A 85 7.56 -8.56 -14.95
CA PRO A 85 6.53 -9.57 -14.67
C PRO A 85 5.28 -8.95 -14.04
N GLU A 86 4.14 -9.62 -14.22
CA GLU A 86 2.81 -9.20 -13.72
C GLU A 86 2.85 -8.78 -12.24
N GLY A 87 3.43 -9.58 -11.36
CA GLY A 87 3.53 -9.25 -9.93
C GLY A 87 4.27 -7.95 -9.61
N PHE A 88 5.24 -7.53 -10.44
CA PHE A 88 5.91 -6.22 -10.31
C PHE A 88 4.99 -5.07 -10.75
N LEU A 89 4.25 -5.27 -11.85
CA LEU A 89 3.29 -4.29 -12.37
C LEU A 89 2.13 -4.10 -11.37
N THR A 90 1.55 -5.20 -10.87
CA THR A 90 0.49 -5.20 -9.86
C THR A 90 0.94 -4.53 -8.56
N ASN A 91 2.15 -4.85 -8.05
CA ASN A 91 2.72 -4.19 -6.87
C ASN A 91 2.90 -2.67 -7.08
N THR A 92 3.42 -2.28 -8.24
CA THR A 92 3.65 -0.86 -8.58
C THR A 92 2.34 -0.09 -8.72
N ARG A 93 1.33 -0.66 -9.40
CA ARG A 93 -0.04 -0.12 -9.44
C ARG A 93 -0.58 0.09 -8.03
N SER A 94 -0.57 -0.94 -7.18
CA SER A 94 -1.08 -0.86 -5.81
C SER A 94 -0.36 0.17 -4.93
N LYS A 95 0.91 0.49 -5.19
CA LYS A 95 1.63 1.59 -4.51
C LYS A 95 1.18 2.98 -4.99
N LEU A 96 0.90 3.13 -6.28
CA LEU A 96 0.46 4.39 -6.91
C LEU A 96 -0.98 4.76 -6.53
N VAL A 97 -1.91 3.79 -6.58
CA VAL A 97 -3.31 3.99 -6.16
C VAL A 97 -3.52 3.92 -4.65
N LYS A 98 -2.46 3.67 -3.87
CA LYS A 98 -2.58 3.51 -2.42
C LYS A 98 -3.14 4.78 -1.79
N ARG A 99 -4.10 4.64 -0.87
CA ARG A 99 -4.78 5.77 -0.22
C ARG A 99 -3.82 6.80 0.40
N GLU A 100 -2.68 6.39 0.96
CA GLU A 100 -1.68 7.33 1.49
C GLU A 100 -0.95 8.12 0.39
N THR A 101 -0.75 7.53 -0.79
CA THR A 101 -0.21 8.20 -1.99
C THR A 101 -1.24 9.20 -2.52
N LEU A 102 -2.50 8.78 -2.68
CA LEU A 102 -3.60 9.66 -3.13
C LEU A 102 -3.90 10.78 -2.14
N GLY A 103 -3.79 10.52 -0.83
CA GLY A 103 -3.91 11.52 0.22
C GLY A 103 -2.81 12.58 0.20
N LYS A 104 -1.58 12.22 -0.21
CA LYS A 104 -0.51 13.20 -0.46
C LYS A 104 -0.79 14.04 -1.70
N LEU A 105 -1.17 13.42 -2.81
CA LEU A 105 -1.60 14.12 -4.02
C LEU A 105 -2.74 15.11 -3.75
N ALA A 106 -3.72 14.74 -2.92
CA ALA A 106 -4.83 15.61 -2.55
C ALA A 106 -4.38 16.87 -1.77
N LYS A 107 -3.34 16.76 -0.92
CA LYS A 107 -2.73 17.91 -0.24
C LYS A 107 -1.89 18.76 -1.18
N GLU A 108 -1.04 18.14 -1.99
CA GLU A 108 -0.14 18.83 -2.93
C GLU A 108 -0.91 19.56 -4.04
N THR A 109 -2.03 19.01 -4.51
CA THR A 109 -2.94 19.71 -5.44
C THR A 109 -3.82 20.77 -4.75
N GLY A 110 -3.90 20.80 -3.42
CA GLY A 110 -4.84 21.64 -2.67
C GLY A 110 -6.30 21.20 -2.80
N LEU A 111 -6.55 19.96 -3.22
CA LEU A 111 -7.89 19.36 -3.27
C LEU A 111 -8.50 19.22 -1.87
N ASP A 112 -7.67 18.93 -0.87
CA ASP A 112 -8.02 18.86 0.55
C ASP A 112 -8.79 20.09 1.05
N LYS A 113 -8.35 21.29 0.64
CA LYS A 113 -8.97 22.59 0.98
C LYS A 113 -10.34 22.82 0.31
N LEU A 114 -10.72 22.00 -0.66
CA LEU A 114 -12.00 22.08 -1.37
C LEU A 114 -13.04 21.06 -0.85
N ILE A 115 -12.64 20.13 0.03
CA ILE A 115 -13.53 19.10 0.57
C ILE A 115 -14.55 19.74 1.52
N ILE A 116 -15.84 19.49 1.28
CA ILE A 116 -16.94 19.96 2.09
C ILE A 116 -17.27 18.91 3.16
N THR A 117 -17.18 19.30 4.42
CA THR A 117 -17.41 18.44 5.59
C THR A 117 -18.62 18.89 6.41
N GLY A 118 -19.09 18.03 7.31
CA GLY A 118 -19.96 18.47 8.41
C GLY A 118 -19.20 19.34 9.42
N SER A 119 -19.94 19.95 10.34
CA SER A 119 -19.46 20.86 11.40
C SER A 119 -18.61 20.20 12.50
N GLN A 120 -18.17 18.96 12.30
CA GLN A 120 -17.25 18.24 13.19
C GLN A 120 -15.93 18.06 12.44
N HIS A 121 -15.02 19.02 12.63
CA HIS A 121 -13.66 18.97 12.09
C HIS A 121 -12.82 17.94 12.84
N THR A 122 -12.87 16.67 12.42
CA THR A 122 -11.91 15.66 12.88
C THR A 122 -10.56 15.87 12.18
N ALA A 123 -9.65 16.59 12.83
CA ALA A 123 -8.36 17.02 12.28
C ALA A 123 -7.41 15.89 11.82
N HIS A 124 -7.69 14.63 12.19
CA HIS A 124 -6.85 13.45 11.89
C HIS A 124 -7.31 12.62 10.67
N ASN A 125 -8.14 13.18 9.79
CA ASN A 125 -8.77 12.41 8.70
C ASN A 125 -7.87 12.25 7.45
N SER A 126 -6.71 11.62 7.62
CA SER A 126 -5.74 11.30 6.55
C SER A 126 -6.36 10.57 5.36
N TYR A 127 -7.43 9.82 5.59
CA TYR A 127 -8.17 9.04 4.60
C TYR A 127 -9.01 9.90 3.64
N MET A 128 -9.49 11.07 4.07
CA MET A 128 -10.43 11.88 3.28
C MET A 128 -9.85 12.42 1.98
N GLY A 129 -8.55 12.72 1.96
CA GLY A 129 -7.87 13.21 0.75
C GLY A 129 -7.87 12.17 -0.37
N GLY A 130 -7.56 10.90 -0.05
CA GLY A 130 -7.56 9.80 -1.02
C GLY A 130 -8.95 9.54 -1.60
N ASN A 131 -9.94 9.36 -0.73
CA ASN A 131 -11.34 9.16 -1.12
C ASN A 131 -11.89 10.33 -1.98
N ALA A 132 -11.53 11.58 -1.67
CA ALA A 132 -11.91 12.74 -2.48
C ALA A 132 -11.18 12.78 -3.84
N PHE A 133 -9.96 12.25 -3.91
CA PHE A 133 -9.19 12.14 -5.16
C PHE A 133 -9.77 11.04 -6.07
N GLU A 134 -10.10 9.87 -5.51
CA GLU A 134 -10.85 8.80 -6.20
C GLU A 134 -12.17 9.37 -6.75
N ALA A 135 -12.98 10.00 -5.91
CA ALA A 135 -14.24 10.62 -6.33
C ALA A 135 -14.07 11.73 -7.38
N LEU A 136 -12.94 12.46 -7.36
CA LEU A 136 -12.59 13.45 -8.39
C LEU A 136 -12.34 12.78 -9.74
N VAL A 137 -11.61 11.65 -9.77
CA VAL A 137 -11.41 10.85 -11.00
C VAL A 137 -12.76 10.34 -11.53
N GLY A 138 -13.64 9.87 -10.65
CA GLY A 138 -15.02 9.50 -11.00
C GLY A 138 -15.82 10.67 -11.61
N ALA A 139 -15.67 11.89 -11.07
CA ALA A 139 -16.31 13.08 -11.62
C ALA A 139 -15.76 13.49 -13.01
N ILE A 140 -14.43 13.40 -13.23
CA ILE A 140 -13.82 13.65 -14.55
C ILE A 140 -14.32 12.61 -15.57
N TYR A 141 -14.46 11.35 -15.16
CA TYR A 141 -14.93 10.28 -16.03
C TYR A 141 -16.36 10.55 -16.52
N LEU A 142 -17.27 10.95 -15.62
CA LEU A 142 -18.65 11.31 -15.99
C LEU A 142 -18.74 12.60 -16.84
N ASP A 143 -17.85 13.58 -16.63
CA ASP A 143 -17.88 14.86 -17.36
C ASP A 143 -17.23 14.80 -18.75
N LYS A 144 -16.10 14.12 -18.89
CA LYS A 144 -15.24 14.15 -20.10
C LYS A 144 -14.67 12.78 -20.53
N GLY A 145 -15.08 11.69 -19.89
CA GLY A 145 -14.73 10.32 -20.28
C GLY A 145 -13.30 9.88 -19.96
N TYR A 146 -13.02 8.59 -20.22
CA TYR A 146 -11.76 7.91 -19.88
C TYR A 146 -10.50 8.66 -20.36
N TYR A 147 -10.46 9.11 -21.62
CA TYR A 147 -9.30 9.84 -22.18
C TYR A 147 -9.03 11.20 -21.51
N ALA A 148 -10.00 11.79 -20.81
CA ALA A 148 -9.75 12.98 -19.99
C ALA A 148 -9.05 12.60 -18.68
N CYS A 149 -9.52 11.55 -17.99
CA CYS A 149 -8.88 11.00 -16.80
C CYS A 149 -7.44 10.54 -17.10
N MET A 150 -7.24 9.80 -18.19
CA MET A 150 -5.92 9.35 -18.65
C MET A 150 -4.94 10.51 -18.85
N ARG A 151 -5.37 11.58 -19.53
CA ARG A 151 -4.54 12.79 -19.73
C ARG A 151 -4.27 13.54 -18.43
N PHE A 152 -5.24 13.60 -17.52
CA PHE A 152 -5.06 14.17 -16.18
C PHE A 152 -3.99 13.39 -15.40
N MET A 153 -4.10 12.06 -15.32
CA MET A 153 -3.12 11.21 -14.64
C MET A 153 -1.73 11.27 -15.28
N LYS A 154 -1.60 11.02 -16.59
CA LYS A 154 -0.30 11.06 -17.31
C LYS A 154 0.35 12.46 -17.23
N LYS A 155 -0.39 13.57 -17.44
CA LYS A 155 0.22 14.92 -17.59
C LYS A 155 0.28 15.77 -16.32
N ARG A 156 -0.64 15.63 -15.37
CA ARG A 156 -0.62 16.40 -14.10
C ARG A 156 0.02 15.59 -12.99
N ILE A 157 -0.51 14.41 -12.72
CA ILE A 157 -0.15 13.65 -11.53
C ILE A 157 1.23 13.01 -11.68
N LEU A 158 1.40 12.11 -12.64
CA LEU A 158 2.65 11.35 -12.76
C LEU A 158 3.79 12.23 -13.28
N LYS A 159 3.58 13.03 -14.34
CA LYS A 159 4.66 13.89 -14.85
C LYS A 159 5.13 14.99 -13.88
N GLN A 160 4.29 15.49 -12.98
CA GLN A 160 4.65 16.64 -12.13
C GLN A 160 4.84 16.30 -10.65
N MET A 161 4.28 15.18 -10.16
CA MET A 161 4.16 14.90 -8.72
C MET A 161 4.72 13.53 -8.32
N ILE A 162 4.76 12.54 -9.22
CA ILE A 162 5.20 11.18 -8.90
C ILE A 162 6.24 10.66 -9.89
N ASN A 163 7.48 10.50 -9.43
CA ASN A 163 8.46 9.67 -10.11
C ASN A 163 8.08 8.18 -9.94
N ILE A 164 7.65 7.55 -11.03
CA ILE A 164 7.14 6.16 -11.06
C ILE A 164 8.24 5.18 -10.64
N ASP A 165 9.48 5.35 -11.14
CA ASP A 165 10.61 4.46 -10.86
C ASP A 165 10.96 4.46 -9.36
N LYS A 166 10.93 5.64 -8.72
CA LYS A 166 11.13 5.78 -7.27
C LYS A 166 10.02 5.10 -6.46
N VAL A 167 8.76 5.14 -6.93
CA VAL A 167 7.66 4.41 -6.30
C VAL A 167 7.81 2.90 -6.47
N ALA A 168 8.18 2.42 -7.66
CA ALA A 168 8.40 1.01 -7.92
C ALA A 168 9.51 0.43 -7.03
N LYS A 169 10.68 1.09 -6.98
CA LYS A 169 11.81 0.72 -6.12
C LYS A 169 11.48 0.75 -4.62
N LYS A 170 10.62 1.67 -4.17
CA LYS A 170 10.35 1.84 -2.73
C LYS A 170 9.73 0.58 -2.13
N GLU A 171 10.48 -0.10 -1.28
CA GLU A 171 9.95 -1.24 -0.54
C GLU A 171 9.05 -0.78 0.61
N THR A 172 7.86 -1.36 0.68
CA THR A 172 6.83 -1.00 1.67
C THR A 172 6.26 -2.20 2.43
N ASN A 173 6.66 -3.43 2.06
CA ASN A 173 6.17 -4.66 2.68
C ASN A 173 7.33 -5.57 3.14
N PHE A 174 8.08 -5.08 4.13
CA PHE A 174 9.17 -5.81 4.78
C PHE A 174 8.68 -7.11 5.43
N LYS A 175 7.45 -7.15 5.96
CA LYS A 175 6.87 -8.37 6.52
C LYS A 175 6.73 -9.49 5.48
N SER A 176 6.16 -9.22 4.30
CA SER A 176 6.05 -10.24 3.25
C SER A 176 7.43 -10.67 2.74
N LYS A 177 8.36 -9.73 2.51
CA LYS A 177 9.73 -10.10 2.09
C LYS A 177 10.46 -10.98 3.10
N LEU A 178 10.28 -10.75 4.40
CA LEU A 178 10.89 -11.59 5.41
C LEU A 178 10.23 -12.98 5.49
N LEU A 179 8.92 -13.07 5.27
CA LEU A 179 8.21 -14.35 5.13
C LEU A 179 8.66 -15.12 3.88
N GLU A 180 8.75 -14.47 2.72
CA GLU A 180 9.26 -15.05 1.47
C GLU A 180 10.69 -15.57 1.64
N TRP A 181 11.56 -14.81 2.31
CA TRP A 181 12.92 -15.23 2.63
C TRP A 181 12.95 -16.44 3.58
N SER A 182 12.15 -16.41 4.65
CA SER A 182 12.01 -17.53 5.60
C SER A 182 11.52 -18.80 4.90
N GLN A 183 10.48 -18.71 4.08
CA GLN A 183 9.92 -19.82 3.31
C GLN A 183 10.92 -20.38 2.29
N LYS A 184 11.54 -19.52 1.48
CA LYS A 184 12.52 -19.94 0.46
C LYS A 184 13.71 -20.68 1.06
N ASN A 185 14.16 -20.26 2.24
CA ASN A 185 15.27 -20.90 2.95
C ASN A 185 14.83 -22.06 3.86
N ARG A 186 13.53 -22.36 3.96
CA ARG A 186 12.93 -23.33 4.91
C ARG A 186 13.32 -23.06 6.37
N ILE A 187 13.36 -21.78 6.74
CA ILE A 187 13.67 -21.28 8.09
C ILE A 187 12.36 -21.02 8.84
N GLN A 188 12.18 -21.60 10.02
CA GLN A 188 11.02 -21.29 10.86
C GLN A 188 11.12 -19.87 11.43
N MET A 189 10.00 -19.13 11.42
CA MET A 189 9.93 -17.76 11.93
C MET A 189 8.62 -17.51 12.70
N LYS A 190 8.72 -16.84 13.85
CA LYS A 190 7.58 -16.42 14.68
C LYS A 190 7.68 -14.92 15.00
N PHE A 191 6.52 -14.29 15.17
CA PHE A 191 6.39 -12.88 15.60
C PHE A 191 5.87 -12.85 17.03
N ASN A 192 6.74 -12.62 18.00
CA ASN A 192 6.39 -12.61 19.42
C ASN A 192 5.97 -11.20 19.86
N LEU A 193 4.87 -11.07 20.59
CA LEU A 193 4.48 -9.80 21.22
C LEU A 193 5.24 -9.66 22.55
N ILE A 194 6.14 -8.69 22.66
CA ILE A 194 6.92 -8.45 23.89
C ILE A 194 6.11 -7.59 24.85
N GLU A 195 5.60 -6.46 24.36
CA GLU A 195 4.91 -5.45 25.16
C GLU A 195 3.67 -4.96 24.43
N GLN A 196 2.60 -4.75 25.20
CA GLN A 196 1.46 -3.94 24.82
C GLN A 196 1.30 -2.88 25.90
N LYS A 197 1.45 -1.60 25.52
CA LYS A 197 1.28 -0.44 26.40
C LYS A 197 0.19 0.45 25.84
N THR A 198 -0.42 1.26 26.69
CA THR A 198 -1.28 2.36 26.27
C THR A 198 -0.50 3.64 26.47
N ASP A 199 -0.40 4.45 25.42
CA ASP A 199 0.25 5.75 25.46
C ASP A 199 -0.58 6.77 26.26
N THR A 200 -0.01 7.92 26.61
CA THR A 200 -0.71 8.97 27.39
C THR A 200 -2.03 9.41 26.73
N ASP A 201 -2.06 9.42 25.40
CA ASP A 201 -3.23 9.78 24.58
C ASP A 201 -4.22 8.62 24.37
N SER A 202 -4.25 7.64 25.28
CA SER A 202 -5.10 6.43 25.21
C SER A 202 -4.92 5.57 23.96
N SER A 203 -3.81 5.76 23.22
CA SER A 203 -3.52 5.03 21.98
C SER A 203 -2.73 3.74 22.27
N PRO A 204 -3.14 2.57 21.76
CA PRO A 204 -2.46 1.31 22.05
C PRO A 204 -1.15 1.19 21.24
N MET A 205 -0.03 1.02 21.94
CA MET A 205 1.28 0.75 21.37
C MET A 205 1.63 -0.74 21.51
N PHE A 206 1.99 -1.38 20.40
CA PHE A 206 2.41 -2.78 20.36
C PHE A 206 3.89 -2.87 20.03
N LYS A 207 4.63 -3.77 20.69
CA LYS A 207 6.04 -4.06 20.40
C LYS A 207 6.21 -5.54 20.10
N TYR A 208 6.68 -5.84 18.89
CA TYR A 208 6.94 -7.21 18.42
C TYR A 208 8.43 -7.48 18.28
N GLU A 209 8.82 -8.74 18.49
CA GLU A 209 10.13 -9.32 18.15
C GLU A 209 9.95 -10.34 17.03
N VAL A 210 10.93 -10.44 16.13
CA VAL A 210 11.03 -11.59 15.23
C VAL A 210 11.95 -12.63 15.88
N VAL A 211 11.52 -13.89 15.92
CA VAL A 211 12.37 -15.01 16.32
C VAL A 211 12.50 -15.99 15.15
N LEU A 212 13.73 -16.42 14.87
CA LEU A 212 14.12 -17.37 13.82
C LEU A 212 14.59 -18.68 14.47
N GLU A 213 14.13 -19.82 13.94
CA GLU A 213 14.43 -21.18 14.45
C GLU A 213 14.31 -21.29 15.98
N ASP A 214 13.28 -20.64 16.54
CA ASP A 214 12.91 -20.56 17.98
C ASP A 214 13.99 -20.08 18.98
N THR A 215 15.19 -19.77 18.49
CA THR A 215 16.39 -19.51 19.30
C THR A 215 17.01 -18.16 19.00
N ILE A 216 16.97 -17.70 17.74
CA ILE A 216 17.68 -16.51 17.29
C ILE A 216 16.71 -15.32 17.28
N LYS A 217 16.96 -14.37 18.18
CA LYS A 217 16.22 -13.11 18.24
C LYS A 217 16.71 -12.17 17.16
N GLY A 218 15.80 -11.78 16.28
CA GLY A 218 15.98 -10.71 15.32
C GLY A 218 15.73 -9.34 15.95
N ALA A 219 15.34 -8.36 15.13
CA ALA A 219 15.04 -7.03 15.62
C ALA A 219 13.66 -6.94 16.29
N THR A 220 13.53 -5.99 17.21
CA THR A 220 12.24 -5.57 17.75
C THR A 220 11.69 -4.37 16.98
N GLY A 221 10.37 -4.19 16.98
CA GLY A 221 9.70 -3.07 16.33
C GLY A 221 8.41 -2.69 17.04
N SER A 222 8.18 -1.40 17.20
CA SER A 222 6.99 -0.81 17.80
C SER A 222 6.07 -0.18 16.75
N GLY A 223 4.81 0.02 17.11
CA GLY A 223 3.82 0.73 16.29
C GLY A 223 2.46 0.83 16.98
N TYR A 224 1.60 1.72 16.49
CA TYR A 224 0.24 1.94 17.02
C TYR A 224 -0.76 0.87 16.54
N SER A 225 -0.31 -0.04 15.68
CA SER A 225 -1.07 -1.24 15.31
C SER A 225 -0.17 -2.48 15.27
N LYS A 226 -0.76 -3.66 15.53
CA LYS A 226 -0.06 -4.96 15.40
C LYS A 226 0.59 -5.15 14.02
N LYS A 227 -0.03 -4.63 12.96
CA LYS A 227 0.49 -4.72 11.57
C LYS A 227 1.73 -3.85 11.37
N GLU A 228 1.72 -2.64 11.92
CA GLU A 228 2.83 -1.69 11.84
C GLU A 228 4.03 -2.15 12.66
N ALA A 229 3.82 -2.55 13.91
CA ALA A 229 4.87 -3.09 14.77
C ALA A 229 5.57 -4.31 14.15
N GLN A 230 4.80 -5.22 13.53
CA GLN A 230 5.35 -6.36 12.80
C GLN A 230 6.13 -5.96 11.52
N GLN A 231 5.70 -4.91 10.80
CA GLN A 231 6.46 -4.36 9.67
C GLN A 231 7.80 -3.75 10.14
N ALA A 232 7.79 -3.01 11.24
CA ALA A 232 9.00 -2.41 11.83
C ALA A 232 9.99 -3.50 12.28
N ALA A 233 9.53 -4.51 13.01
CA ALA A 233 10.35 -5.65 13.45
C ALA A 233 10.92 -6.44 12.25
N ALA A 234 10.11 -6.66 11.21
CA ALA A 234 10.56 -7.31 9.99
C ALA A 234 11.59 -6.48 9.21
N LYS A 235 11.42 -5.15 9.13
CA LYS A 235 12.39 -4.24 8.50
C LYS A 235 13.74 -4.30 9.23
N GLY A 236 13.74 -4.20 10.55
CA GLY A 236 14.96 -4.30 11.36
C GLY A 236 15.64 -5.66 11.21
N THR A 237 14.86 -6.75 11.21
CA THR A 237 15.41 -8.12 11.07
C THR A 237 16.02 -8.35 9.68
N LEU A 238 15.39 -7.85 8.61
CA LEU A 238 15.97 -7.86 7.27
C LEU A 238 17.26 -7.03 7.17
N GLN A 239 17.38 -5.93 7.92
CA GLN A 239 18.60 -5.13 7.96
C GLN A 239 19.72 -5.83 8.76
N MET A 240 19.37 -6.47 9.88
CA MET A 240 20.30 -7.24 10.72
C MET A 240 20.84 -8.46 9.96
N LEU A 241 19.96 -9.25 9.31
CA LEU A 241 20.34 -10.36 8.42
C LEU A 241 21.26 -9.95 7.26
N ARG A 242 21.29 -8.67 6.86
CA ARG A 242 22.19 -8.17 5.80
C ARG A 242 23.55 -7.70 6.32
N ARG A 243 23.61 -7.23 7.57
CA ARG A 243 24.83 -6.71 8.19
C ARG A 243 25.61 -7.82 8.89
N ASP A 244 24.91 -8.68 9.62
CA ASP A 244 25.51 -9.66 10.51
C ASP A 244 25.58 -11.04 9.85
N VAL A 245 26.63 -11.26 9.05
CA VAL A 245 26.91 -12.56 8.41
C VAL A 245 26.95 -13.70 9.44
N LYS A 246 27.54 -13.45 10.61
CA LYS A 246 27.56 -14.40 11.74
C LYS A 246 26.15 -14.80 12.21
N MET A 247 25.17 -13.90 12.13
CA MET A 247 23.78 -14.21 12.50
C MET A 247 23.09 -15.03 11.41
N LEU A 248 23.33 -14.74 10.12
CA LEU A 248 22.93 -15.61 9.01
C LEU A 248 23.46 -17.04 9.19
N ASP A 249 24.76 -17.18 9.44
CA ASP A 249 25.42 -18.49 9.63
C ASP A 249 24.82 -19.24 10.83
N SER A 250 24.55 -18.52 11.92
CA SER A 250 23.86 -19.06 13.10
C SER A 250 22.44 -19.55 12.78
N VAL A 251 21.69 -18.84 11.95
CA VAL A 251 20.34 -19.25 11.52
C VAL A 251 20.40 -20.50 10.63
N PHE A 252 21.36 -20.58 9.71
CA PHE A 252 21.55 -21.78 8.88
C PHE A 252 22.07 -22.97 9.70
N ALA A 253 22.91 -22.75 10.71
CA ALA A 253 23.34 -23.78 11.66
C ALA A 253 22.17 -24.29 12.51
N ALA A 254 21.34 -23.40 13.06
CA ALA A 254 20.14 -23.76 13.83
C ALA A 254 19.13 -24.55 12.97
N LYS A 255 18.87 -24.11 11.74
CA LYS A 255 18.09 -24.86 10.74
C LYS A 255 18.69 -26.24 10.49
N THR A 256 20.01 -26.34 10.35
CA THR A 256 20.70 -27.62 10.13
C THR A 256 20.54 -28.52 11.36
N GLY A 257 20.58 -27.99 12.58
CA GLY A 257 20.25 -28.70 13.82
C GLY A 257 18.83 -29.26 13.82
N ARG A 258 17.83 -28.45 13.45
CA ARG A 258 16.43 -28.90 13.34
C ARG A 258 16.23 -29.95 12.25
N THR A 259 16.83 -29.75 11.08
CA THR A 259 16.67 -30.67 9.94
C THR A 259 17.48 -31.98 10.12
N LYS A 260 18.45 -32.01 11.03
CA LYS A 260 19.18 -33.24 11.43
C LYS A 260 18.39 -34.17 12.37
N MET A 261 17.17 -33.81 12.76
CA MET A 261 16.29 -34.68 13.57
C MET A 261 15.14 -35.34 12.79
N GLU A 262 14.98 -35.04 11.50
CA GLU A 262 13.95 -35.66 10.64
C GLU A 262 14.58 -36.16 9.32
N GLU A 263 14.91 -37.46 9.34
CA GLU A 263 15.26 -38.37 8.22
C GLU A 263 16.64 -38.25 7.54
N GLU A 264 17.13 -39.42 7.10
CA GLU A 264 18.42 -39.59 6.41
C GLU A 264 18.43 -38.95 5.01
N PRO A 265 19.61 -38.52 4.50
CA PRO A 265 19.69 -37.81 3.24
C PRO A 265 19.36 -38.72 2.04
N VAL A 266 18.15 -38.58 1.49
CA VAL A 266 17.79 -39.15 0.19
C VAL A 266 18.58 -38.44 -0.92
N MET A 267 19.68 -39.05 -1.32
CA MET A 267 20.59 -38.51 -2.34
C MET A 267 20.13 -38.89 -3.75
N SER A 268 19.22 -38.09 -4.32
CA SER A 268 18.90 -38.15 -5.75
C SER A 268 18.70 -36.74 -6.32
N LEU A 269 19.60 -36.33 -7.21
CA LEU A 269 19.48 -35.13 -8.03
C LEU A 269 18.34 -35.33 -9.05
N PRO A 270 17.41 -34.39 -9.22
CA PRO A 270 16.50 -34.42 -10.36
C PRO A 270 17.27 -34.09 -11.65
N GLU A 271 17.19 -34.98 -12.63
CA GLU A 271 17.72 -34.73 -13.98
C GLU A 271 16.97 -33.57 -14.64
N VAL A 272 17.69 -32.75 -15.41
CA VAL A 272 17.12 -31.72 -16.26
C VAL A 272 16.86 -32.34 -17.63
N ASN A 273 15.61 -32.32 -18.10
CA ASN A 273 15.30 -32.66 -19.48
C ASN A 273 14.77 -31.41 -20.19
N ASP A 274 15.50 -30.97 -21.21
CA ASP A 274 15.11 -29.85 -22.09
C ASP A 274 14.06 -30.31 -23.10
N GLY A 275 13.03 -29.50 -23.35
CA GLY A 275 12.17 -29.68 -24.53
C GLY A 275 10.67 -29.45 -24.32
N LYS A 276 10.25 -28.20 -24.60
CA LYS A 276 9.25 -27.85 -25.63
C LYS A 276 7.82 -28.47 -25.67
N ASP A 277 6.90 -27.55 -25.98
CA ASP A 277 5.66 -27.66 -26.77
C ASP A 277 4.27 -27.80 -26.10
N GLU A 278 3.50 -26.70 -26.28
CA GLU A 278 2.09 -26.58 -26.72
C GLU A 278 0.84 -26.94 -25.86
N GLU A 279 -0.30 -26.47 -26.39
CA GLU A 279 -1.53 -25.96 -25.77
C GLU A 279 -2.66 -26.96 -25.40
N GLN A 280 -3.34 -26.68 -24.27
CA GLN A 280 -4.83 -26.67 -24.08
C GLN A 280 -5.70 -27.94 -24.43
N PRO A 281 -7.07 -27.91 -24.37
CA PRO A 281 -7.88 -27.92 -23.13
C PRO A 281 -9.12 -28.88 -23.11
N VAL A 282 -9.68 -29.20 -21.93
CA VAL A 282 -11.07 -29.73 -21.71
C VAL A 282 -11.52 -29.28 -20.30
N LYS A 283 -12.59 -28.52 -19.99
CA LYS A 283 -14.06 -28.56 -20.22
C LYS A 283 -14.91 -29.46 -19.28
N ASP A 284 -15.79 -28.79 -18.53
CA ASP A 284 -17.19 -29.11 -18.14
C ASP A 284 -17.43 -30.39 -17.28
N GLU A 285 -18.41 -30.52 -16.37
CA GLU A 285 -19.82 -30.05 -16.36
C GLU A 285 -20.35 -29.55 -14.98
N ALA A 286 -21.66 -29.30 -14.87
CA ALA A 286 -22.32 -28.59 -13.77
C ALA A 286 -23.69 -29.18 -13.32
N SER A 287 -24.08 -28.91 -12.07
CA SER A 287 -25.48 -28.95 -11.56
C SER A 287 -25.58 -28.09 -10.28
N LYS A 288 -26.43 -27.06 -10.12
CA LYS A 288 -27.91 -27.06 -9.98
C LYS A 288 -28.40 -28.09 -8.93
N THR A 289 -29.24 -27.80 -7.93
CA THR A 289 -30.03 -26.61 -7.50
C THR A 289 -30.02 -26.56 -5.94
N THR A 290 -30.77 -25.79 -5.14
CA THR A 290 -32.03 -25.03 -5.30
C THR A 290 -32.03 -23.78 -4.38
N ALA A 291 -33.16 -23.38 -3.78
CA ALA A 291 -33.31 -22.26 -2.85
C ALA A 291 -34.32 -22.61 -1.74
N GLU A 292 -34.17 -22.04 -0.54
CA GLU A 292 -35.30 -21.72 0.36
C GLU A 292 -34.91 -20.73 1.48
N GLU A 293 -35.83 -19.83 1.81
CA GLU A 293 -35.90 -18.86 2.92
C GLU A 293 -37.42 -18.67 3.19
N PRO A 294 -37.91 -18.07 4.30
CA PRO A 294 -37.21 -17.50 5.46
C PRO A 294 -37.86 -17.84 6.84
N ALA A 295 -37.24 -17.38 7.94
CA ALA A 295 -37.91 -17.26 9.24
C ALA A 295 -37.53 -15.95 9.97
N LYS A 296 -38.52 -15.33 10.63
CA LYS A 296 -38.39 -14.07 11.38
C LYS A 296 -38.18 -14.36 12.86
N GLU A 297 -37.41 -13.55 13.60
CA GLU A 297 -37.93 -13.00 14.88
C GLU A 297 -37.24 -11.74 15.45
N LYS A 298 -37.87 -11.23 16.52
CA LYS A 298 -37.92 -9.88 17.07
C LYS A 298 -36.62 -9.29 17.65
N ARG A 299 -36.30 -8.07 17.19
CA ARG A 299 -36.26 -6.82 18.00
C ARG A 299 -36.31 -6.95 19.53
N GLU A 300 -35.25 -6.49 20.21
CA GLU A 300 -35.39 -5.88 21.55
C GLU A 300 -34.52 -4.62 21.70
N GLN A 301 -34.87 -3.75 22.66
CA GLN A 301 -34.40 -2.36 22.74
C GLN A 301 -33.63 -2.12 24.05
N ARG A 302 -32.49 -1.42 23.99
CA ARG A 302 -32.00 -0.64 25.14
C ARG A 302 -31.50 0.75 24.71
N LYS A 303 -31.92 1.76 25.46
CA LYS A 303 -31.60 3.19 25.28
C LYS A 303 -30.40 3.60 26.16
N PRO A 304 -29.76 4.76 25.89
CA PRO A 304 -28.41 5.06 26.38
C PRO A 304 -28.36 5.70 27.77
N ARG A 305 -27.19 5.65 28.41
CA ARG A 305 -26.85 6.47 29.58
C ARG A 305 -25.88 7.59 29.16
N ARG A 306 -26.18 8.80 29.60
CA ARG A 306 -25.47 10.06 29.34
C ARG A 306 -24.61 10.40 30.54
N GLU A 307 -23.34 10.73 30.33
CA GLU A 307 -22.53 11.42 31.35
C GLU A 307 -21.78 12.60 30.73
N GLU A 308 -21.75 13.71 31.48
CA GLU A 308 -21.17 14.99 31.11
C GLU A 308 -20.02 15.33 32.07
N ARG A 309 -18.89 15.82 31.53
CA ARG A 309 -17.91 16.73 32.15
C ARG A 309 -17.04 17.26 31.01
N LYS A 310 -17.15 18.54 30.65
CA LYS A 310 -16.46 19.71 31.23
C LYS A 310 -14.95 19.70 30.95
N ALA A 311 -14.51 20.70 30.19
CA ALA A 311 -13.14 20.93 29.76
C ALA A 311 -12.28 21.58 30.86
N LYS A 312 -10.95 21.50 30.65
CA LYS A 312 -9.98 22.55 30.99
C LYS A 312 -8.79 22.43 30.05
N ASP A 313 -8.30 23.57 29.59
CA ASP A 313 -7.11 23.71 28.76
C ASP A 313 -5.85 23.70 29.62
N GLU A 314 -4.71 23.32 29.04
CA GLU A 314 -3.40 23.93 29.34
C GLU A 314 -2.41 23.63 28.21
N GLU A 315 -1.68 24.66 27.75
CA GLU A 315 -0.69 24.58 26.68
C GLU A 315 0.68 24.20 27.23
N GLN A 316 1.49 23.47 26.44
CA GLN A 316 2.94 23.64 26.48
C GLN A 316 3.62 23.18 25.18
N GLU A 317 4.40 24.09 24.58
CA GLU A 317 5.27 23.81 23.43
C GLU A 317 6.50 22.99 23.86
N THR A 318 7.08 22.19 22.96
CA THR A 318 8.54 22.10 22.82
C THR A 318 8.96 21.54 21.45
N LYS A 319 10.20 21.87 21.05
CA LYS A 319 10.78 21.73 19.71
C LYS A 319 11.43 20.35 19.47
N GLY A 320 11.67 19.99 18.21
CA GLY A 320 12.69 18.99 17.86
C GLY A 320 12.60 18.39 16.45
N ASP A 321 12.95 19.16 15.41
CA ASP A 321 13.19 18.60 14.07
C ASP A 321 14.60 18.00 13.98
N GLU A 322 14.72 16.70 13.70
CA GLU A 322 15.96 16.07 13.21
C GLU A 322 15.72 15.40 11.85
N GLU A 323 16.44 15.87 10.83
CA GLU A 323 16.41 15.30 9.49
C GLU A 323 17.04 13.90 9.48
N LYS A 324 16.26 12.87 9.09
CA LYS A 324 16.81 11.57 8.72
C LYS A 324 16.91 11.42 7.20
N LYS A 325 18.15 11.33 6.73
CA LYS A 325 18.48 10.93 5.36
C LYS A 325 17.98 9.49 5.13
N ASP A 326 17.14 9.30 4.13
CA ASP A 326 16.75 7.98 3.64
C ASP A 326 17.85 7.43 2.71
N ASP A 327 18.71 6.55 3.22
CA ASP A 327 19.68 5.82 2.38
C ASP A 327 18.93 4.86 1.42
N GLU A 328 19.18 5.01 0.11
CA GLU A 328 18.55 4.21 -0.94
C GLU A 328 19.04 2.76 -0.89
N PHE A 329 18.11 1.81 -0.79
CA PHE A 329 18.42 0.40 -0.62
C PHE A 329 18.26 -0.37 -1.94
N ASP A 330 19.38 -0.72 -2.58
CA ASP A 330 19.41 -1.57 -3.78
C ASP A 330 19.46 -3.07 -3.42
N LEU A 331 18.97 -3.91 -4.33
CA LEU A 331 18.87 -5.37 -4.22
C LEU A 331 19.87 -6.11 -5.12
N SER A 332 20.63 -5.40 -5.97
CA SER A 332 21.68 -5.96 -6.82
C SER A 332 22.83 -6.63 -6.05
N ASP A 333 23.08 -6.18 -4.83
CA ASP A 333 24.24 -6.59 -4.03
C ASP A 333 24.10 -8.00 -3.44
N ILE A 334 22.93 -8.62 -3.63
CA ILE A 334 22.65 -10.00 -3.23
C ILE A 334 23.09 -10.96 -4.35
N ARG A 335 24.41 -11.07 -4.53
CA ARG A 335 25.02 -12.26 -5.13
C ARG A 335 26.02 -12.85 -4.17
N MET A 336 25.82 -14.14 -3.84
CA MET A 336 26.83 -14.97 -3.22
C MET A 336 28.10 -14.87 -4.08
N LYS A 337 29.22 -14.42 -3.49
CA LYS A 337 30.53 -14.53 -4.13
C LYS A 337 30.85 -16.02 -4.18
N ARG A 338 30.50 -16.70 -5.28
CA ARG A 338 30.93 -18.08 -5.52
C ARG A 338 32.45 -18.04 -5.51
N LEU A 339 33.07 -18.67 -4.52
CA LEU A 339 34.49 -19.00 -4.60
C LEU A 339 34.67 -19.81 -5.88
N SER A 340 35.73 -19.52 -6.63
CA SER A 340 36.09 -20.33 -7.79
C SER A 340 36.46 -21.73 -7.34
N HIS A 341 36.43 -22.70 -8.26
CA HIS A 341 36.85 -24.05 -7.93
C HIS A 341 38.34 -24.09 -7.51
N GLU A 342 39.14 -23.20 -8.10
CA GLU A 342 40.55 -22.98 -7.78
C GLU A 342 40.76 -22.45 -6.35
N ASP A 343 39.94 -21.48 -5.89
CA ASP A 343 40.00 -20.98 -4.50
C ASP A 343 39.72 -22.09 -3.46
N ILE A 344 38.83 -23.03 -3.79
CA ILE A 344 38.45 -24.14 -2.91
C ILE A 344 39.56 -25.21 -2.87
N ILE A 345 40.18 -25.50 -4.01
CA ILE A 345 41.31 -26.43 -4.10
C ILE A 345 42.53 -25.86 -3.36
N ALA A 346 42.88 -24.59 -3.59
CA ALA A 346 43.99 -23.93 -2.91
C ALA A 346 43.85 -23.95 -1.38
N ALA A 347 42.64 -23.65 -0.86
CA ALA A 347 42.38 -23.70 0.58
C ALA A 347 42.45 -25.13 1.17
N ALA A 348 42.15 -26.16 0.37
CA ALA A 348 42.28 -27.55 0.80
C ALA A 348 43.75 -28.04 0.78
N GLU A 349 44.53 -27.62 -0.22
CA GLU A 349 45.96 -27.91 -0.32
C GLU A 349 46.77 -27.20 0.79
N GLU A 350 46.45 -25.94 1.09
CA GLU A 350 47.09 -25.16 2.16
C GLU A 350 46.76 -25.72 3.56
N ALA A 351 45.56 -26.30 3.76
CA ALA A 351 45.22 -27.03 4.97
C ALA A 351 46.01 -28.35 5.09
N ALA A 352 46.09 -29.13 4.01
CA ALA A 352 46.82 -30.40 3.99
C ALA A 352 48.33 -30.22 4.21
N TRP A 353 48.92 -29.10 3.79
CA TRP A 353 50.35 -28.81 4.00
C TRP A 353 50.70 -28.37 5.43
N ASN A 354 49.73 -27.94 6.23
CA ASN A 354 49.94 -27.53 7.62
C ASN A 354 49.73 -28.67 8.65
N GLU A 355 49.30 -29.87 8.21
CA GLU A 355 49.13 -31.06 9.05
C GLU A 355 50.19 -32.16 8.79
N GLY A 356 51.27 -31.84 8.05
CA GLY A 356 52.36 -32.75 7.66
C GLY A 356 53.68 -32.54 8.39
#